data_AF-A0A2P5LVP3-F1
#
_entry.id   AF-A0A2P5LVP3-F1
#
_cell.length_a   1.000
_cell.length_b   1.000
_cell.length_c   1.000
_cell.angle_alpha   90.00
_cell.angle_beta   90.00
_cell.angle_gamma   90.00
#
_symmetry.space_group_name_H-M   'P 1'
#
loop_
_entity.id
_entity.type
_entity.pdbx_description
1 polymer ?
#
loop_
_entity_poly.entity_id
_entity_poly.type
_entity_poly.pdbx_seq_one_letter_code
_entity_poly.pdbx_strand_id
1 'polypeptide(L)'
;VGPAARFDRYTAVYDISSHTVYLPSGAKLEAHSGLREHLDDPRYVHLRMRGATPPHVYDLKPREALFHGVEALRLTPVGGEGAIFGRAGLLAHTYMLGPNGDSNGCVSFRDYQAFLRAYKNGEVRRLAVVAHL
;
A
#
# COMPACT_ATOMS: atom_id res chain seq x y z
N VAL A 1 -21.04 -2.60 -7.79
CA VAL A 1 -19.70 -3.23 -7.94
C VAL A 1 -18.67 -2.32 -7.29
N GLY A 2 -17.85 -2.83 -6.37
CA GLY A 2 -16.83 -2.02 -5.68
C GLY A 2 -15.66 -1.67 -6.61
N PRO A 3 -14.84 -0.66 -6.29
CA PRO A 3 -13.71 -0.22 -7.13
C PRO A 3 -12.67 -1.33 -7.39
N ALA A 4 -12.49 -2.27 -6.46
CA ALA A 4 -11.68 -3.47 -6.66
C ALA A 4 -12.19 -4.40 -7.78
N ALA A 5 -13.50 -4.37 -8.09
CA ALA A 5 -14.08 -5.20 -9.16
C ALA A 5 -13.66 -4.76 -10.57
N ARG A 6 -13.02 -3.59 -10.72
CA ARG A 6 -12.38 -3.17 -11.98
C ARG A 6 -11.06 -3.91 -12.22
N PHE A 7 -10.48 -4.51 -11.19
CA PHE A 7 -9.27 -5.33 -11.27
C PHE A 7 -9.61 -6.83 -11.16
N ASP A 8 -8.60 -7.69 -11.27
CA ASP A 8 -8.79 -9.12 -11.04
C ASP A 8 -9.27 -9.41 -9.61
N ARG A 9 -9.80 -10.62 -9.38
CA ARG A 9 -10.38 -11.02 -8.09
C ARG A 9 -9.38 -11.11 -6.93
N TYR A 10 -8.09 -10.87 -7.17
CA TYR A 10 -7.01 -10.96 -6.18
C TYR A 10 -6.31 -9.61 -5.94
N THR A 11 -6.87 -8.53 -6.46
CA THR A 11 -6.28 -7.20 -6.40
C THR A 11 -7.07 -6.32 -5.43
N ALA A 12 -6.44 -5.93 -4.33
CA ALA A 12 -6.94 -4.84 -3.51
C ALA A 12 -6.60 -3.50 -4.16
N VAL A 13 -7.39 -2.46 -3.89
CA VAL A 13 -7.15 -1.11 -4.42
C VAL A 13 -6.90 -0.14 -3.27
N TYR A 14 -5.72 0.49 -3.24
CA TYR A 14 -5.42 1.60 -2.36
C TYR A 14 -5.66 2.91 -3.09
N ASP A 15 -6.62 3.68 -2.60
CA ASP A 15 -6.86 5.05 -3.03
C ASP A 15 -6.19 6.01 -2.04
N ILE A 16 -5.19 6.72 -2.54
CA ILE A 16 -4.37 7.65 -1.75
C ILE A 16 -5.26 8.77 -1.20
N SER A 17 -6.09 9.40 -2.04
CA SER A 17 -6.86 10.60 -1.63
C SER A 17 -7.96 10.30 -0.61
N SER A 18 -8.45 9.06 -0.56
CA SER A 18 -9.46 8.62 0.41
C SER A 18 -8.88 7.84 1.59
N HIS A 19 -7.55 7.67 1.65
CA HIS A 19 -6.84 6.94 2.71
C HIS A 19 -7.38 5.51 2.92
N THR A 20 -7.85 4.88 1.83
CA THR A 20 -8.67 3.66 1.94
C THR A 20 -8.14 2.57 1.02
N VAL A 21 -8.00 1.37 1.57
CA VAL A 21 -7.80 0.14 0.83
C VAL A 21 -9.10 -0.64 0.74
N TYR A 22 -9.57 -0.86 -0.48
CA TYR A 22 -10.73 -1.67 -0.82
C TYR A 22 -10.28 -3.09 -1.13
N LEU A 23 -10.70 -4.05 -0.30
CA LEU A 23 -10.41 -5.47 -0.51
C LEU A 23 -11.35 -6.07 -1.57
N PRO A 24 -10.96 -7.17 -2.23
CA PRO A 24 -11.84 -7.91 -3.13
C PRO A 24 -13.15 -8.37 -2.48
N SER A 25 -13.14 -8.72 -1.18
CA SER A 25 -14.36 -9.02 -0.41
C SER A 25 -15.34 -7.85 -0.26
N GLY A 26 -14.91 -6.62 -0.59
CA GLY A 26 -15.68 -5.39 -0.38
C GLY A 26 -15.41 -4.71 0.97
N ALA A 27 -14.63 -5.34 1.85
CA ALA A 27 -14.16 -4.69 3.08
C ALA A 27 -13.27 -3.48 2.77
N LYS A 28 -13.27 -2.50 3.68
CA LYS A 28 -12.49 -1.27 3.57
C LYS A 28 -11.56 -1.15 4.77
N LEU A 29 -10.30 -0.83 4.53
CA LEU A 29 -9.30 -0.62 5.56
C LEU A 29 -8.70 0.78 5.42
N GLU A 30 -8.48 1.46 6.54
CA GLU A 30 -7.75 2.72 6.58
C GLU A 30 -6.25 2.46 6.35
N ALA A 31 -5.66 3.23 5.44
CA ALA A 31 -4.24 3.21 5.18
C ALA A 31 -3.69 4.57 4.75
N HIS A 32 -2.45 4.84 5.11
CA HIS A 32 -1.75 6.09 4.79
C HIS A 32 -0.41 5.83 4.11
N SER A 33 0.10 6.84 3.41
CA SER A 33 1.41 6.77 2.79
C SER A 33 2.06 8.13 2.64
N GLY A 34 3.35 8.22 2.93
CA GLY A 34 4.10 9.47 2.92
C GLY A 34 4.35 10.00 4.32
N LEU A 35 5.06 11.12 4.40
CA LEU A 35 5.60 11.65 5.64
C LEU A 35 5.23 13.13 5.76
N ARG A 36 4.68 13.51 6.92
CA ARG A 36 4.39 14.90 7.31
C ARG A 36 3.61 15.65 6.22
N GLU A 37 4.17 16.73 5.68
CA GLU A 37 3.54 17.59 4.68
C GLU A 37 3.22 16.91 3.33
N HIS A 38 3.72 15.69 3.12
CA HIS A 38 3.48 14.89 1.91
C HIS A 38 2.65 13.62 2.17
N LEU A 39 2.12 13.48 3.39
CA LEU A 39 1.23 12.39 3.76
C LEU A 39 -0.02 12.43 2.88
N ASP A 40 -0.35 11.28 2.28
CA ASP A 40 -1.54 11.05 1.47
C ASP A 40 -1.75 12.02 0.29
N ASP A 41 -0.67 12.60 -0.21
CA ASP A 41 -0.73 13.52 -1.33
C ASP A 41 -0.13 12.87 -2.60
N PRO A 42 -0.97 12.52 -3.60
CA PRO A 42 -0.51 11.85 -4.81
C PRO A 42 0.42 12.73 -5.67
N ARG A 43 0.47 14.05 -5.44
CA ARG A 43 1.36 14.96 -6.18
C ARG A 43 2.84 14.74 -5.84
N TYR A 44 3.12 14.21 -4.65
CA TYR A 44 4.48 14.06 -4.13
C TYR A 44 5.03 12.64 -4.23
N VAL A 45 4.36 11.73 -4.94
CA VAL A 45 4.75 10.31 -5.04
C VAL A 45 6.14 10.07 -5.64
N HIS A 46 6.66 11.04 -6.40
CA HIS A 46 8.02 11.00 -6.96
C HIS A 46 9.10 11.24 -5.90
N LEU A 47 8.76 11.80 -4.73
CA LEU A 47 9.70 12.11 -3.67
C LEU A 47 10.13 10.84 -2.92
N ARG A 48 11.43 10.55 -2.96
CA ARG A 48 12.04 9.45 -2.22
C ARG A 48 11.96 9.68 -0.71
N MET A 49 11.67 8.62 0.03
CA MET A 49 11.62 8.59 1.50
C MET A 49 10.58 9.49 2.18
N ARG A 50 9.75 10.23 1.43
CA ARG A 50 8.73 11.13 2.02
C ARG A 50 7.42 11.19 1.26
N GLY A 51 7.42 10.92 -0.04
CA GLY A 51 6.20 10.87 -0.84
C GLY A 51 5.43 9.57 -0.65
N ALA A 52 4.10 9.64 -0.82
CA ALA A 52 3.20 8.50 -0.86
C ALA A 52 3.63 7.44 -1.89
N THR A 53 3.21 6.18 -1.71
CA THR A 53 3.43 5.10 -2.67
C THR A 53 2.93 5.52 -4.06
N PRO A 54 3.74 5.40 -5.14
CA PRO A 54 3.31 5.78 -6.48
C PRO A 54 2.07 5.02 -6.98
N PRO A 55 1.15 5.67 -7.72
CA PRO A 55 0.06 4.98 -8.40
C PRO A 55 0.61 3.97 -9.40
N HIS A 56 0.41 2.69 -9.12
CA HIS A 56 0.85 1.57 -9.95
C HIS A 56 0.25 0.26 -9.44
N VAL A 57 0.42 -0.83 -10.19
CA VAL A 57 0.09 -2.19 -9.70
C VAL A 57 1.34 -2.85 -9.12
N TYR A 58 1.21 -3.40 -7.92
CA TYR A 58 2.27 -4.05 -7.18
C TYR A 58 1.93 -5.51 -6.88
N ASP A 59 2.85 -6.42 -7.17
CA ASP A 59 2.81 -7.78 -6.64
C ASP A 59 3.26 -7.77 -5.17
N LEU A 60 2.52 -8.48 -4.32
CA LEU A 60 2.80 -8.58 -2.89
C LEU A 60 3.55 -9.86 -2.57
N LYS A 61 4.62 -9.76 -1.77
CA LYS A 61 5.35 -10.92 -1.25
C LYS A 61 5.72 -10.71 0.22
N PRO A 62 5.77 -11.75 1.07
CA PRO A 62 6.24 -11.60 2.44
C PRO A 62 7.71 -11.17 2.43
N ARG A 63 8.13 -10.38 3.42
CA ARG A 63 9.55 -10.22 3.70
C ARG A 63 10.11 -11.50 4.31
N GLU A 64 11.36 -11.80 3.99
CA GLU A 64 12.11 -12.92 4.58
C GLU A 64 12.36 -12.73 6.08
N ALA A 65 12.45 -11.48 6.53
CA ALA A 65 12.65 -11.10 7.92
C ALA A 65 11.60 -10.07 8.37
N LEU A 66 11.34 -10.05 9.68
CA LEU A 66 10.45 -9.06 10.28
C LEU A 66 10.94 -7.63 10.02
N PHE A 67 9.98 -6.71 9.88
CA PHE A 67 10.22 -5.28 9.75
C PHE A 67 9.87 -4.61 11.07
N HIS A 68 10.88 -4.24 11.86
CA HIS A 68 10.67 -3.71 13.21
C HIS A 68 9.75 -4.60 14.07
N GLY A 69 9.93 -5.92 13.98
CA GLY A 69 9.11 -6.92 14.69
C GLY A 69 7.77 -7.26 14.01
N VAL A 70 7.43 -6.63 12.89
CA VAL A 70 6.16 -6.85 12.16
C VAL A 70 6.37 -7.61 10.86
N GLU A 71 5.50 -8.57 10.57
CA GLU A 71 5.47 -9.26 9.28
C GLU A 71 4.97 -8.32 8.18
N ALA A 72 5.88 -7.66 7.48
CA ALA A 72 5.54 -6.74 6.39
C ALA A 72 5.48 -7.45 5.03
N LEU A 73 4.61 -6.97 4.15
CA LEU A 73 4.57 -7.40 2.75
C LEU A 73 5.36 -6.41 1.89
N ARG A 74 6.24 -6.91 1.03
CA ARG A 74 6.95 -6.13 0.01
C ARG A 74 6.04 -5.85 -1.17
N LEU A 75 6.02 -4.60 -1.62
CA LEU A 75 5.37 -4.15 -2.85
C LEU A 75 6.41 -4.15 -3.97
N THR A 76 6.19 -4.99 -4.99
CA THR A 76 7.07 -5.07 -6.17
C THR A 76 6.31 -4.52 -7.39
N PRO A 77 6.74 -3.39 -7.99
CA PRO A 77 6.02 -2.79 -9.11
C PRO A 77 6.05 -3.70 -10.33
N VAL A 78 4.90 -3.94 -10.95
CA VAL A 78 4.82 -4.70 -12.19
C VAL A 78 5.56 -3.94 -13.30
N GLY A 79 6.48 -4.58 -14.01
CA GLY A 79 7.33 -3.87 -14.99
C GLY A 79 8.55 -3.13 -14.40
N GLY A 80 8.78 -3.25 -13.09
CA GLY A 80 10.00 -2.80 -12.43
C GLY A 80 10.00 -1.36 -11.93
N GLU A 81 11.09 -0.97 -11.25
CA GLU A 81 11.18 0.31 -10.52
C GLU A 81 11.18 1.54 -11.43
N GLY A 82 11.56 1.38 -12.71
CA GLY A 82 11.50 2.45 -13.71
C GLY A 82 10.08 3.00 -13.91
N ALA A 83 9.05 2.18 -13.68
CA ALA A 83 7.65 2.58 -13.75
C ALA A 83 7.20 3.44 -12.54
N ILE A 84 8.01 3.51 -11.49
CA ILE A 84 7.65 4.18 -10.22
C ILE A 84 8.76 5.14 -9.76
N PHE A 85 9.33 5.92 -10.68
CA PHE A 85 10.36 6.94 -10.41
C PHE A 85 11.66 6.37 -9.80
N GLY A 86 11.96 5.09 -10.06
CA GLY A 86 13.11 4.41 -9.46
C GLY A 86 13.00 4.30 -7.94
N ARG A 87 11.76 4.23 -7.41
CA ARG A 87 11.52 3.98 -5.99
C ARG A 87 11.60 2.49 -5.70
N ALA A 88 12.15 2.17 -4.53
CA ALA A 88 12.42 0.81 -4.09
C ALA A 88 12.04 0.65 -2.61
N GLY A 89 12.02 -0.60 -2.15
CA GLY A 89 11.90 -0.90 -0.72
C GLY A 89 10.53 -0.59 -0.11
N LEU A 90 9.48 -0.42 -0.92
CA LEU A 90 8.12 -0.12 -0.48
C LEU A 90 7.48 -1.36 0.18
N LEU A 91 6.84 -1.14 1.32
CA LEU A 91 6.21 -2.19 2.13
C LEU A 91 4.77 -1.84 2.49
N ALA A 92 3.98 -2.86 2.84
CA ALA A 92 2.73 -2.74 3.58
C ALA A 92 2.97 -3.19 5.03
N HIS A 93 2.60 -2.38 6.02
CA HIS A 93 2.78 -2.69 7.45
C HIS A 93 1.85 -1.87 8.36
N THR A 94 1.86 -2.13 9.67
CA THR A 94 1.15 -1.31 10.68
C THR A 94 1.77 0.07 10.84
N TYR A 95 1.07 1.03 11.47
CA TYR A 95 1.68 2.32 11.81
C TYR A 95 2.94 2.15 12.67
N MET A 96 4.00 2.89 12.32
CA MET A 96 5.31 2.83 13.01
C MET A 96 5.87 4.21 13.33
N LEU A 97 5.52 5.24 12.56
CA LEU A 97 6.02 6.61 12.76
C LEU A 97 4.93 7.49 13.36
N GLY A 98 4.54 7.19 14.60
CA GLY A 98 3.50 7.96 15.30
C GLY A 98 2.07 7.58 14.86
N PRO A 99 1.07 8.32 15.37
CA PRO A 99 -0.34 7.92 15.30
C PRO A 99 -1.03 8.22 13.97
N ASN A 100 -0.45 9.05 13.12
CA ASN A 100 -1.08 9.51 11.87
C ASN A 100 -0.82 8.58 10.67
N GLY A 101 -0.10 7.47 10.87
CA GLY A 101 0.24 6.55 9.78
C GLY A 101 1.37 7.01 8.88
N ASP A 102 2.20 7.97 9.33
CA ASP A 102 3.38 8.37 8.59
C ASP A 102 4.27 7.18 8.22
N SER A 103 4.89 7.29 7.05
CA SER A 103 5.85 6.32 6.53
C SER A 103 6.83 7.02 5.60
N ASN A 104 7.98 6.39 5.31
CA ASN A 104 8.88 6.90 4.28
C ASN A 104 8.38 6.59 2.84
N GLY A 105 7.07 6.38 2.69
CA GLY A 105 6.37 6.03 1.46
C GLY A 105 5.88 4.61 1.35
N CYS A 106 5.99 3.81 2.41
CA CYS A 106 5.26 2.55 2.56
C CYS A 106 3.74 2.79 2.65
N VAL A 107 2.93 1.77 2.42
CA VAL A 107 1.50 1.78 2.74
C VAL A 107 1.36 1.30 4.18
N SER A 108 1.05 2.22 5.10
CA SER A 108 0.86 1.92 6.50
C SER A 108 -0.64 1.73 6.77
N PHE A 109 -1.04 0.75 7.57
CA PHE A 109 -2.44 0.43 7.83
C PHE A 109 -2.78 0.61 9.30
N ARG A 110 -3.98 1.15 9.58
CA ARG A 110 -4.50 1.23 10.94
C ARG A 110 -4.78 -0.15 11.51
N ASP A 111 -5.46 -0.99 10.73
CA ASP A 111 -5.67 -2.41 11.00
C ASP A 111 -4.91 -3.26 9.98
N TYR A 112 -3.59 -3.28 10.13
CA TYR A 112 -2.73 -4.08 9.27
C TYR A 112 -3.00 -5.58 9.36
N GLN A 113 -3.47 -6.06 10.51
CA GLN A 113 -3.73 -7.49 10.70
C GLN A 113 -4.89 -7.97 9.84
N ALA A 114 -5.92 -7.13 9.60
CA ALA A 114 -6.96 -7.44 8.63
C ALA A 114 -6.40 -7.60 7.21
N PHE A 115 -5.54 -6.68 6.78
CA PHE A 115 -4.91 -6.76 5.46
C PHE A 115 -4.02 -8.01 5.31
N LEU A 116 -3.19 -8.28 6.33
CA LEU A 116 -2.30 -9.44 6.33
C LEU A 116 -3.07 -10.76 6.33
N ARG A 117 -4.19 -10.86 7.05
CA ARG A 117 -5.08 -12.04 6.99
C ARG A 117 -5.66 -12.22 5.60
N ALA A 118 -6.13 -11.16 4.94
CA ALA A 118 -6.64 -11.24 3.57
C ALA A 118 -5.57 -11.76 2.59
N TYR A 119 -4.33 -11.29 2.72
CA TYR A 119 -3.21 -11.83 1.95
C TYR A 119 -2.94 -13.32 2.23
N LYS A 120 -2.87 -13.71 3.51
CA LYS A 120 -2.59 -15.10 3.92
C LYS A 120 -3.68 -16.07 3.49
N ASN A 121 -4.93 -15.63 3.49
CA ASN A 121 -6.08 -16.40 3.00
C ASN A 121 -6.13 -16.49 1.47
N GLY A 122 -5.21 -15.82 0.76
CA GLY A 122 -5.15 -15.81 -0.69
C GLY A 122 -6.20 -14.91 -1.36
N GLU A 123 -6.91 -14.08 -0.58
CA GLU A 123 -7.85 -13.09 -1.10
C GLU A 123 -7.10 -11.97 -1.85
N VAL A 124 -5.94 -11.57 -1.34
CA VAL A 124 -5.13 -10.49 -1.91
C VAL A 124 -3.76 -11.03 -2.33
N ARG A 125 -3.37 -10.75 -3.57
CA ARG A 125 -2.03 -11.03 -4.11
C ARG A 125 -1.37 -9.78 -4.69
N ARG A 126 -2.18 -8.79 -5.08
CA ARG A 126 -1.73 -7.53 -5.64
C ARG A 126 -2.39 -6.35 -4.94
N LEU A 127 -1.68 -5.22 -4.96
CA LEU A 127 -2.21 -3.93 -4.57
C LEU A 127 -2.12 -2.99 -5.77
N ALA A 128 -3.27 -2.54 -6.27
CA ALA A 128 -3.32 -1.42 -7.21
C ALA A 128 -3.41 -0.13 -6.40
N VAL A 129 -2.42 0.74 -6.55
CA VAL A 129 -2.40 2.07 -5.94
C VAL A 129 -2.89 3.07 -6.97
N VAL A 130 -3.84 3.92 -6.58
CA VAL A 130 -4.41 4.97 -7.44
C VAL A 130 -4.42 6.30 -6.71
N ALA A 131 -4.33 7.40 -7.47
CA ALA A 131 -4.41 8.73 -6.88
C ALA A 131 -5.81 9.04 -6.32
N HIS A 132 -6.85 8.63 -7.06
CA HIS A 132 -8.27 8.79 -6.74
C HIS A 132 -9.09 7.79 -7.58
N LEU A 133 -10.21 7.29 -7.06
CA LEU A 133 -11.12 6.31 -7.72
C LEU A 133 -12.24 6.88 -8.59
#